data_AF-A0A5E9G136-F1
#
_entry.id   AF-A0A5E9G136-F1
#
_cell.length_a   1.000
_cell.length_b   1.000
_cell.length_c   1.000
_cell.angle_alpha   90.00
_cell.angle_beta   90.00
_cell.angle_gamma   90.00
#
_symmetry.space_group_name_H-M   'P 1'
#
loop_
_entity.id
_entity.type
_entity.pdbx_description
1 polymer ?
#
loop_
_entity_poly.entity_id
_entity_poly.type
_entity_poly.pdbx_seq_one_letter_code
_entity_poly.pdbx_strand_id
1 'polypeptide(L)'
;MPLWRGGYDYRMFYAAQDAAATTGIPTSLVSALIGALVVALAGLLGAFIQGRREHSKWVREQRYTAYTAYAAAVNHLRDAMEAGQTPPDPAVVHAAIQALYILGPRSMKDAAVRLTEAALTDTGYPDALNSYYLEANRVLRIGL
;
A
#
# COMPACT_ATOMS: atom_id res chain seq x y z
N MET A 1 -85.58 -29.57 -7.84
CA MET A 1 -84.34 -29.78 -7.06
C MET A 1 -83.55 -30.94 -7.64
N PRO A 2 -82.38 -30.69 -8.25
CA PRO A 2 -81.30 -31.67 -8.30
C PRO A 2 -79.96 -31.11 -7.79
N LEU A 3 -79.10 -32.05 -7.40
CA LEU A 3 -77.98 -31.92 -6.47
C LEU A 3 -76.74 -31.25 -7.07
N TRP A 4 -76.14 -30.37 -6.28
CA TRP A 4 -74.79 -29.84 -6.44
C TRP A 4 -73.77 -30.99 -6.51
N ARG A 5 -73.05 -31.12 -7.63
CA ARG A 5 -71.90 -32.03 -7.81
C ARG A 5 -70.63 -31.20 -7.93
N GLY A 6 -70.16 -30.65 -6.80
CA GLY A 6 -68.88 -29.97 -6.70
C GLY A 6 -67.74 -30.97 -6.53
N GLY A 7 -67.27 -31.56 -7.63
CA GLY A 7 -66.01 -32.29 -7.65
C GLY A 7 -64.88 -31.28 -7.67
N TYR A 8 -64.30 -30.95 -6.52
CA TYR A 8 -63.08 -30.15 -6.48
C TYR A 8 -61.97 -30.95 -7.16
N ASP A 9 -61.40 -30.37 -8.20
CA ASP A 9 -60.43 -31.00 -9.09
C ASP A 9 -59.05 -31.00 -8.40
N TYR A 10 -58.89 -31.84 -7.38
CA TYR A 10 -57.66 -31.96 -6.58
C TYR A 10 -56.45 -32.33 -7.46
N ARG A 11 -56.68 -32.93 -8.64
CA ARG A 11 -55.65 -33.32 -9.60
C ARG A 11 -54.89 -32.14 -10.20
N MET A 12 -55.53 -30.99 -10.40
CA MET A 12 -54.83 -29.79 -10.88
C MET A 12 -53.89 -29.20 -9.82
N PHE A 13 -54.27 -29.26 -8.54
CA PHE A 13 -53.43 -28.74 -7.46
C PHE A 13 -52.15 -29.58 -7.29
N TYR A 14 -52.25 -30.91 -7.36
CA TYR A 14 -51.08 -31.80 -7.32
C TYR A 14 -50.18 -31.65 -8.57
N ALA A 15 -50.76 -31.51 -9.76
CA ALA A 15 -49.98 -31.31 -11.00
C ALA A 15 -49.23 -29.96 -11.01
N ALA A 16 -49.81 -28.90 -10.46
CA ALA A 16 -49.14 -27.62 -10.30
C ALA A 16 -48.02 -27.66 -9.24
N GLN A 17 -48.22 -28.44 -8.17
CA GLN A 17 -47.23 -28.62 -7.11
C GLN A 17 -46.03 -29.48 -7.59
N ASP A 18 -46.27 -30.51 -8.41
CA ASP A 18 -45.23 -31.31 -9.06
C ASP A 18 -44.46 -30.52 -10.14
N ALA A 19 -45.15 -29.65 -10.90
CA ALA A 19 -44.51 -28.76 -11.88
C ALA A 19 -43.61 -27.69 -11.22
N ALA A 20 -44.02 -27.18 -10.04
CA ALA A 20 -43.19 -26.30 -9.23
C ALA A 20 -41.99 -27.03 -8.60
N ALA A 21 -42.16 -28.30 -8.22
CA ALA A 21 -41.07 -29.15 -7.72
C ALA A 21 -40.05 -29.52 -8.81
N THR A 22 -40.49 -29.67 -10.07
CA THR A 22 -39.62 -29.96 -11.23
C THR A 22 -38.96 -28.72 -11.84
N THR A 23 -39.43 -27.52 -11.52
CA THR A 23 -38.77 -26.23 -11.86
C THR A 23 -37.85 -25.71 -10.74
N GLY A 24 -37.51 -26.56 -9.77
CA GLY A 24 -36.53 -26.24 -8.73
C GLY A 24 -35.12 -26.17 -9.31
N ILE A 25 -34.40 -25.07 -9.04
CA ILE A 25 -32.95 -25.01 -9.30
C ILE A 25 -32.32 -26.18 -8.54
N PRO A 26 -31.59 -27.09 -9.22
CA PRO A 26 -31.00 -28.24 -8.54
C PRO A 26 -30.04 -27.74 -7.46
N THR A 27 -30.16 -28.30 -6.25
CA THR A 27 -29.38 -27.89 -5.06
C THR A 27 -27.87 -28.00 -5.27
N SER A 28 -27.43 -28.83 -6.22
CA SER A 28 -26.05 -28.92 -6.69
C SER A 28 -25.57 -27.62 -7.37
N LEU A 29 -26.40 -26.96 -8.17
CA LEU A 29 -26.08 -25.67 -8.79
C LEU A 29 -26.03 -24.54 -7.75
N VAL A 30 -26.94 -24.54 -6.77
CA VAL A 30 -26.91 -23.58 -5.66
C VAL A 30 -25.63 -23.75 -4.84
N SER A 31 -25.29 -24.98 -4.48
CA SER A 31 -24.04 -25.30 -3.78
C SER A 31 -22.80 -24.91 -4.59
N ALA A 32 -22.79 -25.18 -5.90
CA ALA A 32 -21.70 -24.81 -6.79
C ALA A 32 -21.55 -23.28 -6.91
N LEU A 33 -22.66 -22.54 -7.00
CA LEU A 33 -22.65 -21.08 -7.07
C LEU A 33 -22.12 -20.46 -5.77
N ILE A 34 -22.57 -20.98 -4.61
CA ILE A 34 -22.07 -20.53 -3.31
C ILE A 34 -20.57 -20.84 -3.20
N GLY A 35 -20.15 -22.04 -3.57
CA GLY A 35 -18.73 -22.42 -3.59
C GLY A 35 -17.89 -21.50 -4.48
N ALA A 36 -18.35 -21.21 -5.69
CA ALA A 36 -17.68 -20.30 -6.62
C ALA A 36 -17.58 -18.88 -6.06
N LEU A 37 -18.64 -18.39 -5.41
CA LEU A 37 -18.68 -17.06 -4.81
C LEU A 37 -17.72 -16.95 -3.62
N VAL A 38 -17.64 -17.98 -2.78
CA VAL A 38 -16.67 -18.05 -1.68
C VAL A 38 -15.23 -18.04 -2.21
N VAL A 39 -14.93 -18.83 -3.24
CA VAL A 39 -13.59 -18.86 -3.86
C VAL A 39 -13.24 -17.51 -4.48
N ALA A 40 -14.19 -16.87 -5.18
CA ALA A 40 -13.98 -15.56 -5.78
C ALA A 40 -13.67 -14.49 -4.72
N LEU A 41 -14.42 -14.46 -3.63
CA LEU A 41 -14.19 -13.53 -2.52
C LEU A 41 -12.85 -13.78 -1.82
N ALA A 42 -12.51 -15.05 -1.59
CA ALA A 42 -11.22 -15.42 -1.02
C ALA A 42 -10.05 -14.99 -1.92
N GLY A 43 -10.18 -15.19 -3.24
CA GLY A 43 -9.20 -14.76 -4.24
C GLY A 43 -9.02 -13.25 -4.27
N LEU A 44 -10.13 -12.49 -4.22
CA LEU A 44 -10.09 -11.03 -4.17
C LEU A 44 -9.42 -10.51 -2.89
N LEU A 45 -9.74 -11.11 -1.74
CA LEU A 45 -9.12 -10.76 -0.46
C LEU A 45 -7.62 -11.04 -0.47
N GLY A 46 -7.21 -12.18 -1.03
CA GLY A 46 -5.81 -12.55 -1.23
C GLY A 46 -5.06 -11.53 -2.09
N ALA A 47 -5.64 -11.17 -3.25
CA ALA A 47 -5.07 -10.17 -4.15
C ALA A 47 -4.96 -8.79 -3.47
N PHE A 48 -5.95 -8.38 -2.68
CA PHE A 48 -5.91 -7.13 -1.94
C PHE A 48 -4.79 -7.10 -0.90
N ILE A 49 -4.63 -8.17 -0.11
CA ILE A 49 -3.56 -8.29 0.88
C ILE A 49 -2.19 -8.27 0.19
N GLN A 50 -2.06 -8.98 -0.94
CA GLN A 50 -0.83 -9.00 -1.72
C GLN A 50 -0.49 -7.61 -2.28
N GLY A 51 -1.48 -6.91 -2.85
CA GLY A 51 -1.31 -5.53 -3.33
C GLY A 51 -0.88 -4.57 -2.23
N ARG A 52 -1.41 -4.71 -1.01
CA ARG A 52 -0.95 -3.90 0.14
C ARG A 52 0.49 -4.16 0.51
N ARG A 53 0.95 -5.42 0.46
CA ARG A 53 2.33 -5.80 0.76
C ARG A 53 3.29 -5.23 -0.27
N GLU A 54 2.95 -5.34 -1.54
CA GLU A 54 3.75 -4.81 -2.65
C GLU A 54 3.82 -3.29 -2.61
N HIS A 55 2.70 -2.62 -2.34
CA HIS A 55 2.69 -1.17 -2.17
C HIS A 55 3.56 -0.72 -0.98
N SER A 56 3.50 -1.43 0.15
CA SER A 56 4.34 -1.13 1.32
C SER A 56 5.82 -1.30 1.01
N LYS A 57 6.18 -2.33 0.23
CA LYS A 57 7.55 -2.56 -0.26
C LYS A 57 7.99 -1.43 -1.20
N TRP A 58 7.14 -1.03 -2.15
CA TRP A 58 7.41 0.05 -3.08
C TRP A 58 7.66 1.38 -2.35
N VAL A 59 6.80 1.74 -1.39
CA VAL A 59 6.98 2.96 -0.57
C VAL A 59 8.31 2.92 0.19
N ARG A 60 8.69 1.75 0.73
CA ARG A 60 9.97 1.58 1.44
C ARG A 60 11.16 1.81 0.52
N GLU A 61 11.12 1.26 -0.70
CA GLU A 61 12.17 1.43 -1.68
C GLU A 61 12.30 2.88 -2.13
N GLN A 62 11.18 3.57 -2.38
CA GLN A 62 11.20 5.00 -2.72
C GLN A 62 11.81 5.86 -1.60
N ARG A 63 11.47 5.57 -0.33
CA ARG A 63 12.06 6.27 0.83
C ARG A 63 13.57 6.03 0.91
N TYR A 64 14.01 4.78 0.74
CA TYR A 64 15.43 4.45 0.78
C TYR A 64 16.20 5.21 -0.32
N THR A 65 15.68 5.23 -1.54
CA THR A 65 16.27 5.97 -2.66
C THR A 65 16.37 7.48 -2.39
N ALA A 66 15.34 8.08 -1.78
CA ALA A 66 15.38 9.49 -1.40
C ALA A 66 16.44 9.78 -0.32
N TYR A 67 16.57 8.89 0.68
CA TYR A 67 17.56 9.05 1.76
C TYR A 67 18.99 8.93 1.28
N THR A 68 19.27 7.98 0.39
CA THR A 68 20.61 7.79 -0.18
C THR A 68 20.97 8.91 -1.15
N ALA A 69 20.02 9.39 -1.97
CA ALA A 69 20.22 10.55 -2.84
C ALA A 69 20.56 11.82 -2.04
N TYR A 70 19.85 12.07 -0.93
CA TYR A 70 20.15 13.21 -0.05
C TYR A 70 21.53 13.08 0.62
N ALA A 71 21.84 11.92 1.19
CA ALA A 71 23.15 11.69 1.82
C ALA A 71 24.31 11.87 0.82
N ALA A 72 24.15 11.37 -0.41
CA ALA A 72 25.12 11.54 -1.48
C ALA A 72 25.29 13.02 -1.87
N ALA A 73 24.19 13.77 -1.99
CA ALA A 73 24.22 15.20 -2.31
C ALA A 73 24.94 16.03 -1.23
N VAL A 74 24.70 15.72 0.06
CA VAL A 74 25.37 16.40 1.18
C VAL A 74 26.86 16.06 1.22
N ASN A 75 27.24 14.80 0.99
CA ASN A 75 28.65 14.41 0.92
C ASN A 75 29.37 15.12 -0.23
N HIS A 76 28.75 15.16 -1.42
CA HIS A 76 29.31 15.88 -2.57
C HIS A 76 29.49 17.38 -2.31
N LEU A 77 28.52 18.01 -1.64
CA LEU A 77 28.62 19.42 -1.27
C LEU A 77 29.78 19.66 -0.31
N ARG A 78 29.94 18.78 0.69
CA ARG A 78 31.05 18.84 1.65
C ARG A 78 32.40 18.67 0.95
N ASP A 79 32.56 17.63 0.15
CA ASP A 79 33.81 17.36 -0.55
C ASP A 79 34.17 18.52 -1.49
N ALA A 80 33.18 19.18 -2.12
CA ALA A 80 33.39 20.38 -2.91
C ALA A 80 33.84 21.58 -2.07
N MET A 81 33.26 21.77 -0.87
CA MET A 81 33.69 22.83 0.06
C MET A 81 35.11 22.58 0.60
N GLU A 82 35.44 21.34 0.97
CA GLU A 82 36.77 20.95 1.47
C GLU A 82 37.86 21.05 0.39
N ALA A 83 37.54 20.66 -0.85
CA ALA A 83 38.49 20.68 -1.97
C ALA A 83 38.55 22.03 -2.70
N GLY A 84 37.75 23.02 -2.32
CA GLY A 84 37.62 24.28 -3.05
C GLY A 84 37.13 24.10 -4.50
N GLN A 85 36.41 23.02 -4.76
CA GLN A 85 35.89 22.67 -6.08
C GLN A 85 34.54 23.33 -6.33
N THR A 86 34.13 23.39 -7.60
CA THR A 86 32.80 23.88 -7.96
C THR A 86 31.72 23.03 -7.27
N PRO A 87 30.77 23.67 -6.56
CA PRO A 87 29.71 22.96 -5.86
C PRO A 87 28.86 22.13 -6.84
N PRO A 88 28.25 21.03 -6.35
CA PRO A 88 27.35 20.21 -7.16
C PRO A 88 26.20 21.04 -7.73
N ASP A 89 25.67 20.62 -8.87
CA ASP A 89 24.55 21.29 -9.54
C ASP A 89 23.41 21.53 -8.53
N PRO A 90 22.99 22.78 -8.31
CA PRO A 90 21.93 23.11 -7.35
C PRO A 90 20.62 22.39 -7.67
N ALA A 91 20.36 22.02 -8.92
CA ALA A 91 19.20 21.21 -9.28
C ALA A 91 19.23 19.81 -8.63
N VAL A 92 20.41 19.19 -8.55
CA VAL A 92 20.59 17.85 -7.94
C VAL A 92 20.37 17.92 -6.44
N VAL A 93 20.94 18.94 -5.78
CA VAL A 93 20.76 19.16 -4.34
C VAL A 93 19.30 19.46 -4.02
N HIS A 94 18.66 20.32 -4.81
CA HIS A 94 17.25 20.65 -4.65
C HIS A 94 16.33 19.44 -4.85
N ALA A 95 16.57 18.63 -5.88
CA ALA A 95 15.82 17.41 -6.13
C ALA A 95 15.94 16.40 -4.98
N ALA A 96 17.15 16.24 -4.42
CA ALA A 96 17.38 15.36 -3.29
C ALA A 96 16.64 15.83 -2.02
N ILE A 97 16.65 17.15 -1.74
CA ILE A 97 15.89 17.75 -0.64
C ILE A 97 14.37 17.59 -0.86
N GLN A 98 13.88 17.84 -2.07
CA GLN A 98 12.45 17.67 -2.39
C GLN A 98 12.01 16.20 -2.24
N ALA A 99 12.81 15.25 -2.72
CA ALA A 99 12.54 13.82 -2.56
C ALA A 99 12.43 13.45 -1.08
N LEU A 100 13.33 13.96 -0.24
CA LEU A 100 13.26 13.80 1.21
C LEU A 100 11.99 14.42 1.80
N TYR A 101 11.59 15.59 1.32
CA TYR A 101 10.44 16.32 1.84
C TYR A 101 9.10 15.65 1.51
N ILE A 102 9.02 15.00 0.35
CA ILE A 102 7.81 14.30 -0.11
C ILE A 102 7.70 12.92 0.54
N LEU A 103 8.81 12.18 0.61
CA LEU A 103 8.80 10.77 1.01
C LEU A 103 9.12 10.55 2.50
N GLY A 104 9.83 11.49 3.13
CA GLY A 104 10.32 11.41 4.50
C GLY A 104 9.29 11.83 5.56
N PRO A 105 9.21 11.12 6.70
CA PRO A 105 8.43 11.55 7.86
C PRO A 105 9.05 12.80 8.51
N ARG A 106 8.26 13.53 9.32
CA ARG A 106 8.68 14.81 9.93
C ARG A 106 10.02 14.73 10.69
N SER A 107 10.26 13.66 11.45
CA SER A 107 11.52 13.47 12.18
C SER A 107 12.75 13.40 11.26
N MET A 108 12.58 12.86 10.05
CA MET A 108 13.63 12.77 9.04
C MET A 108 13.95 14.13 8.42
N LYS A 109 12.92 14.98 8.28
CA LYS A 109 13.09 16.37 7.82
C LYS A 109 13.90 17.17 8.83
N ASP A 110 13.54 17.05 10.11
CA ASP A 110 14.23 17.74 11.20
C ASP A 110 15.71 17.30 11.29
N ALA A 111 15.99 16.01 11.15
CA ALA A 111 17.34 15.49 11.12
C ALA A 111 18.15 15.97 9.90
N ALA A 112 17.52 16.05 8.73
CA ALA A 112 18.17 16.55 7.53
C ALA A 112 18.48 18.05 7.61
N VAL A 113 17.57 18.86 8.16
CA VAL A 113 17.82 20.30 8.39
C VAL A 113 19.01 20.48 9.33
N ARG A 114 19.07 19.75 10.45
CA ARG A 114 20.22 19.77 11.36
C ARG A 114 21.54 19.39 10.68
N LEU A 115 21.49 18.41 9.79
CA LEU A 115 22.65 18.01 8.99
C LEU A 115 23.11 19.14 8.06
N THR A 116 22.18 19.79 7.37
CA THR A 116 22.50 20.92 6.48
C THR A 116 23.08 22.10 7.27
N GLU A 117 22.49 22.44 8.42
CA GLU A 117 22.98 23.51 9.29
C GLU A 117 24.37 23.22 9.85
N ALA A 118 24.62 21.97 10.27
CA ALA A 118 25.94 21.55 10.76
C ALA A 118 26.99 21.54 9.63
N ALA A 119 26.61 21.15 8.41
CA ALA A 119 27.50 21.19 7.24
C ALA A 119 27.89 22.62 6.85
N LEU A 120 26.99 23.59 7.02
CA LEU A 120 27.25 25.00 6.71
C LEU A 120 28.09 25.71 7.77
N THR A 121 28.04 25.25 9.02
CA THR A 121 28.73 25.88 10.17
C THR A 121 30.01 25.15 10.58
N ASP A 122 30.29 23.99 9.98
CA ASP A 122 31.42 23.07 10.26
C ASP A 122 31.52 22.61 11.73
N THR A 123 30.50 22.89 12.54
CA THR A 123 30.41 22.49 13.96
C THR A 123 29.40 21.36 14.15
N GLY A 124 29.83 20.28 14.80
CA GLY A 124 28.93 19.17 15.17
C GLY A 124 28.46 18.30 14.00
N TYR A 125 29.07 18.44 12.82
CA TYR A 125 28.74 17.65 11.62
C TYR A 125 28.79 16.12 11.84
N PRO A 126 29.81 15.53 12.50
CA PRO A 126 29.85 14.08 12.73
C PRO A 126 28.64 13.58 13.55
N ASP A 127 28.25 14.36 14.55
CA ASP A 127 27.11 14.05 15.42
C ASP A 127 25.78 14.21 14.67
N ALA A 128 25.64 15.28 13.89
CA ALA A 128 24.46 15.52 13.05
C ALA A 128 24.31 14.40 12.00
N LEU A 129 25.40 13.98 11.35
CA LEU A 129 25.43 12.89 10.38
C LEU A 129 25.06 11.55 11.02
N ASN A 130 25.63 11.23 12.20
CA ASN A 130 25.27 10.03 12.94
C ASN A 130 23.79 10.04 13.35
N SER A 131 23.28 11.18 13.81
CA SER A 131 21.86 11.34 14.18
C SER A 131 20.93 11.14 12.97
N TYR A 132 21.32 11.66 11.79
CA TYR A 132 20.59 11.46 10.54
C TYR A 132 20.55 9.99 10.15
N TYR A 133 21.69 9.27 10.21
CA TYR A 133 21.72 7.83 9.90
C TYR A 133 20.91 6.99 10.88
N LEU A 134 20.94 7.30 12.17
CA LEU A 134 20.14 6.61 13.18
C LEU A 134 18.65 6.81 12.95
N GLU A 135 18.23 8.04 12.65
CA GLU A 135 16.82 8.33 12.36
C GLU A 135 16.38 7.73 11.02
N ALA A 136 17.24 7.74 9.99
CA ALA A 136 17.01 7.04 8.73
C ALA A 136 16.72 5.56 8.96
N ASN A 137 17.57 4.90 9.73
CA ASN A 137 17.48 3.48 10.01
C ASN A 137 16.25 3.18 10.87
N ARG A 138 15.93 4.03 11.84
CA ARG A 138 14.69 3.95 12.63
C ARG A 138 13.46 4.06 11.72
N VAL A 139 13.40 5.04 10.83
CA VAL A 139 12.25 5.24 9.93
C VAL A 139 12.08 4.07 8.97
N LEU A 140 13.19 3.56 8.43
CA LEU A 140 13.19 2.36 7.60
C LEU A 140 12.75 1.12 8.40
N ARG A 141 13.04 1.07 9.71
CA ARG A 141 12.58 0.01 10.63
C ARG A 141 11.12 0.13 11.09
N ILE A 142 10.59 1.32 11.35
CA ILE A 142 9.22 1.51 11.83
C ILE A 142 8.21 1.34 10.67
N GLY A 143 8.66 1.45 9.43
CA GLY A 143 7.90 1.06 8.23
C GLY A 143 7.92 -0.45 7.91
N LEU A 144 8.32 -1.32 8.86
CA LEU A 144 8.25 -2.80 8.77
C LEU A 144 6.96 -3.38 9.31
#